data_AF-A0A438K9E7-F1
#
_entry.id   AF-A0A438K9E7-F1
#
_cell.length_a   1.000
_cell.length_b   1.000
_cell.length_c   1.000
_cell.angle_alpha   90.00
_cell.angle_beta   90.00
_cell.angle_gamma   90.00
#
_symmetry.space_group_name_H-M   'P 1'
#
loop_
_entity.id
_entity.type
_entity.pdbx_description
1 polymer ?
#
loop_
_entity_poly.entity_id
_entity_poly.type
_entity_poly.pdbx_seq_one_letter_code
_entity_poly.pdbx_strand_id
1 'polypeptide(L)'
;MIASRPIYHHRSSLVKQVLAAMVQNCPLDASPNKSCNQPWTTDSVSEVLRSIPRLFFQSPRSIGRQKGFRHRSPLKPRNLYQEPNKFHRYRDPHKVKLGVEKAMEFYSWVETQFEFSHNEMTCREMGCVLARGNRLRVLWEFLHEMARKGEMGL
;
A
#
# COMPACT_ATOMS: atom_id res chain seq x y z
N MET A 1 24.94 -24.41 -13.79
CA MET A 1 23.60 -23.84 -14.04
C MET A 1 22.83 -23.85 -12.72
N ILE A 2 22.57 -22.70 -12.10
CA ILE A 2 21.76 -22.62 -10.88
C ILE A 2 20.36 -22.19 -11.32
N ALA A 3 19.44 -23.15 -11.42
CA ALA A 3 18.04 -22.88 -11.69
C ALA A 3 17.35 -22.46 -10.38
N SER A 4 17.17 -21.16 -10.19
CA SER A 4 16.51 -20.61 -9.00
C SER A 4 15.41 -19.63 -9.37
N ARG A 5 14.39 -20.01 -10.16
CA ARG A 5 13.31 -19.08 -10.57
C ARG A 5 11.90 -19.67 -10.85
N PRO A 6 11.26 -20.42 -9.94
CA PRO A 6 9.78 -20.56 -9.98
C PRO A 6 9.08 -19.73 -8.89
N ILE A 7 9.61 -19.72 -7.65
CA ILE A 7 8.91 -19.16 -6.48
C ILE A 7 8.75 -17.63 -6.57
N TYR A 8 9.79 -16.92 -7.04
CA TYR A 8 9.75 -15.45 -7.17
C TYR A 8 8.74 -14.96 -8.23
N HIS A 9 8.57 -15.70 -9.33
CA HIS A 9 7.63 -15.32 -10.37
C HIS A 9 6.18 -15.54 -9.93
N HIS A 10 5.92 -16.63 -9.20
CA HIS A 10 4.57 -16.93 -8.71
C HIS A 10 4.11 -15.96 -7.61
N ARG A 11 5.00 -15.63 -6.67
CA ARG A 11 4.78 -14.60 -5.64
C ARG A 11 4.41 -13.25 -6.23
N SER A 12 5.13 -12.84 -7.28
CA SER A 12 4.83 -11.59 -8.01
C SER A 12 3.47 -11.65 -8.72
N SER A 13 3.05 -12.83 -9.20
CA SER A 13 1.76 -12.99 -9.88
C SER A 13 0.57 -12.85 -8.94
N LEU A 14 0.64 -13.41 -7.72
CA LEU A 14 -0.41 -13.32 -6.71
C LEU A 14 -0.55 -11.89 -6.18
N VAL A 15 0.56 -11.22 -5.88
CA VAL A 15 0.56 -9.79 -5.49
C VAL A 15 -0.10 -8.95 -6.58
N LYS A 16 0.25 -9.16 -7.85
CA LYS A 16 -0.35 -8.43 -8.98
C LYS A 16 -1.85 -8.69 -9.12
N GLN A 17 -2.31 -9.92 -8.93
CA GLN A 17 -3.73 -10.27 -9.00
C GLN A 17 -4.53 -9.56 -7.90
N VAL A 18 -4.04 -9.58 -6.66
CA VAL A 18 -4.69 -8.88 -5.54
C VAL A 18 -4.72 -7.37 -5.78
N LEU A 19 -3.61 -6.78 -6.21
CA LEU A 19 -3.56 -5.36 -6.56
C LEU A 19 -4.51 -5.00 -7.70
N ALA A 20 -4.64 -5.86 -8.72
CA ALA A 20 -5.60 -5.67 -9.80
C ALA A 20 -7.05 -5.70 -9.29
N ALA A 21 -7.39 -6.67 -8.44
CA ALA A 21 -8.72 -6.77 -7.82
C ALA A 21 -9.04 -5.53 -6.96
N MET A 22 -8.08 -5.03 -6.18
CA MET A 22 -8.23 -3.78 -5.42
C MET A 22 -8.50 -2.58 -6.33
N VAL A 23 -7.75 -2.45 -7.43
CA VAL A 23 -7.92 -1.34 -8.39
C VAL A 23 -9.28 -1.41 -9.08
N GLN A 24 -9.76 -2.62 -9.39
CA GLN A 24 -11.10 -2.85 -9.93
C GLN A 24 -12.21 -2.73 -8.87
N ASN A 25 -11.85 -2.44 -7.61
CA ASN A 25 -12.76 -2.38 -6.48
C ASN A 25 -13.60 -3.67 -6.30
N CYS A 26 -13.03 -4.82 -6.67
CA CYS A 26 -13.64 -6.11 -6.41
C CYS A 26 -13.48 -6.49 -4.93
N PRO A 27 -14.44 -7.23 -4.34
CA PRO A 27 -14.26 -7.79 -3.02
C PRO A 27 -13.17 -8.87 -3.07
N LEU A 28 -12.28 -8.89 -2.06
CA LEU A 28 -11.17 -9.86 -2.01
C LEU A 28 -11.67 -11.31 -1.91
N ASP A 29 -12.85 -11.52 -1.31
CA ASP A 29 -13.50 -12.83 -1.20
C ASP A 29 -14.04 -13.41 -2.50
N ALA A 30 -14.23 -12.57 -3.53
CA ALA A 30 -14.66 -13.00 -4.85
C ALA A 30 -13.49 -13.48 -5.72
N SER A 31 -12.25 -13.40 -5.22
CA SER A 31 -11.09 -13.90 -5.93
C SER A 31 -11.20 -15.43 -6.09
N PRO A 32 -11.12 -15.97 -7.32
CA PRO A 32 -11.26 -17.40 -7.60
C PRO A 32 -10.12 -18.27 -7.04
N ASN A 33 -9.11 -17.68 -6.38
CA ASN A 33 -7.93 -18.36 -5.88
C ASN A 33 -8.03 -18.78 -4.40
N LYS A 34 -9.21 -19.22 -3.94
CA LYS A 34 -9.34 -20.00 -2.70
C LYS A 34 -8.49 -21.30 -2.73
N SER A 35 -8.03 -21.71 -3.92
CA SER A 35 -7.18 -22.87 -4.16
C SER A 35 -5.67 -22.61 -4.04
N CYS A 36 -5.24 -21.39 -3.69
CA CYS A 36 -3.81 -21.12 -3.56
C CYS A 36 -3.30 -21.75 -2.25
N ASN A 37 -2.82 -22.99 -2.33
CA ASN A 37 -2.10 -23.70 -1.26
C ASN A 37 -0.76 -23.04 -0.86
N GLN A 38 -0.55 -21.78 -1.25
CA GLN A 38 0.64 -21.02 -0.91
C GLN A 38 0.35 -20.13 0.29
N PRO A 39 1.02 -20.38 1.44
CA PRO A 39 0.83 -19.52 2.60
C PRO A 39 1.31 -18.11 2.27
N TRP A 40 0.51 -17.11 2.68
CA TRP A 40 0.95 -15.73 2.68
C TRP A 40 2.22 -15.62 3.53
N THR A 41 3.23 -14.96 2.98
CA THR A 41 4.48 -14.71 3.70
C THR A 41 4.55 -13.23 4.08
N THR A 42 5.29 -12.92 5.13
CA THR A 42 5.55 -11.54 5.57
C THR A 42 5.92 -10.62 4.41
N ASP A 43 6.81 -11.08 3.54
CA ASP A 43 7.30 -10.30 2.41
C ASP A 43 6.20 -10.03 1.36
N SER A 44 5.25 -10.95 1.11
CA SER A 44 4.22 -10.77 0.07
C SER A 44 3.13 -9.84 0.58
N VAL A 45 2.75 -9.99 1.85
CA VAL A 45 1.86 -9.04 2.54
C VAL A 45 2.49 -7.64 2.53
N SER A 46 3.77 -7.55 2.90
CA SER A 46 4.52 -6.28 2.89
C SER A 46 4.61 -5.67 1.49
N GLU A 47 4.78 -6.49 0.44
CA GLU A 47 4.83 -6.02 -0.94
C GLU A 47 3.49 -5.44 -1.41
N VAL A 48 2.37 -6.08 -1.06
CA VAL A 48 1.01 -5.55 -1.33
C VAL A 48 0.83 -4.21 -0.63
N LEU A 49 1.07 -4.15 0.69
CA LEU A 49 0.92 -2.93 1.50
C LEU A 49 1.77 -1.78 0.96
N ARG A 50 3.03 -2.05 0.60
CA ARG A 50 3.95 -1.05 0.03
C ARG A 50 3.52 -0.54 -1.34
N SER A 51 2.76 -1.34 -2.09
CA SER A 51 2.27 -1.03 -3.43
C SER A 51 1.01 -0.16 -3.41
N ILE A 52 0.16 -0.29 -2.37
CA ILE A 52 -1.09 0.48 -2.27
C ILE A 52 -0.86 2.00 -2.35
N PRO A 53 0.05 2.63 -1.59
CA PRO A 53 0.30 4.06 -1.72
C PRO A 53 0.81 4.47 -3.11
N ARG A 54 1.51 3.57 -3.81
CA ARG A 54 2.01 3.83 -5.16
C ARG A 54 0.87 3.85 -6.18
N LEU A 55 -0.15 3.02 -5.99
CA LEU A 55 -1.28 2.90 -6.91
C LEU A 55 -2.37 3.93 -6.62
N PHE A 56 -2.74 4.10 -5.35
CA PHE A 56 -3.92 4.88 -4.97
C PHE A 56 -3.60 6.33 -4.57
N PHE A 57 -2.40 6.61 -4.04
CA PHE A 57 -2.09 7.92 -3.46
C PHE A 57 -1.28 8.81 -4.40
N GLN A 58 -0.89 8.32 -5.58
CA GLN A 58 -0.16 9.11 -6.56
C GLN A 58 -1.09 10.02 -7.35
N SER A 59 -0.57 11.20 -7.71
CA SER A 59 -1.28 12.11 -8.61
C SER A 59 -1.32 11.52 -10.02
N PRO A 60 -2.41 11.70 -10.78
CA PRO A 60 -2.43 11.38 -12.20
C PRO A 60 -1.35 12.13 -13.00
N ARG A 61 -0.92 13.31 -12.50
CA ARG A 61 0.09 14.16 -13.15
C ARG A 61 1.54 13.67 -12.98
N SER A 62 1.75 12.57 -12.25
CA SER A 62 3.09 11.99 -12.02
C SER A 62 3.50 10.99 -13.10
N ILE A 63 2.55 10.52 -13.92
CA ILE A 63 2.76 9.52 -14.97
C ILE A 63 3.12 10.28 -16.26
N GLY A 64 4.37 10.17 -16.71
CA GLY A 64 4.84 10.83 -17.95
C GLY A 64 5.92 11.90 -17.78
N ARG A 65 6.66 11.96 -16.66
CA ARG A 65 7.86 12.81 -16.58
C ARG A 65 8.96 12.29 -17.52
N GLN A 66 9.04 12.92 -18.68
CA GLN A 66 10.01 12.68 -19.74
C GLN A 66 11.47 12.64 -19.20
N LYS A 67 12.27 11.68 -19.68
CA LYS A 67 13.74 11.75 -19.69
C LYS A 67 14.15 12.78 -20.76
N GLY A 68 14.05 14.06 -20.43
CA GLY A 68 14.46 15.16 -21.31
C GLY A 68 15.51 16.03 -20.64
N PHE A 69 16.50 16.47 -21.41
CA PHE A 69 17.52 17.44 -21.01
C PHE A 69 16.83 18.75 -20.58
N ARG A 70 16.93 19.10 -19.30
CA ARG A 70 16.24 20.28 -18.76
C ARG A 70 17.09 21.53 -18.96
N HIS A 71 16.70 22.41 -19.87
CA HIS A 71 16.97 23.84 -19.69
C HIS A 71 16.19 24.28 -18.44
N ARG A 72 16.89 24.40 -17.31
CA ARG A 72 16.26 24.88 -16.07
C ARG A 72 15.76 26.29 -16.33
N SER A 73 14.44 26.49 -16.24
CA SER A 73 13.86 27.82 -16.18
C SER A 73 14.49 28.57 -14.99
N PRO A 74 14.72 29.90 -15.09
CA PRO A 74 15.29 30.69 -14.01
C PRO A 74 14.53 30.44 -12.71
N LEU A 75 15.26 30.37 -11.58
CA LEU A 75 14.71 30.17 -10.25
C LEU A 75 13.66 31.27 -9.96
N LYS A 76 12.39 30.98 -10.20
CA LYS A 76 11.30 31.85 -9.73
C LYS A 76 11.35 31.83 -8.19
N PRO A 77 11.36 33.00 -7.53
CA PRO A 77 11.38 33.07 -6.08
C PRO A 77 10.18 32.31 -5.51
N ARG A 78 10.45 31.49 -4.48
CA ARG A 78 9.47 30.58 -3.87
C ARG A 78 8.48 31.40 -3.05
N ASN A 79 7.23 31.45 -3.49
CA ASN A 79 6.19 32.17 -2.75
C ASN A 79 5.62 31.27 -1.64
N LEU A 80 6.21 31.33 -0.45
CA LEU A 80 5.92 30.43 0.69
C LEU A 80 4.44 30.44 1.10
N TYR A 81 3.73 31.55 0.88
CA TYR A 81 2.30 31.69 1.16
C TYR A 81 1.41 30.82 0.26
N GLN A 82 1.88 30.42 -0.93
CA GLN A 82 1.10 29.61 -1.88
C GLN A 82 1.50 28.12 -1.89
N GLU A 83 2.59 27.75 -1.23
CA GLU A 83 3.08 26.36 -1.16
C GLU A 83 2.19 25.41 -0.34
N PRO A 84 1.56 25.77 0.80
CA PRO A 84 0.82 24.78 1.60
C PRO A 84 -0.37 24.20 0.82
N ASN A 85 -0.98 25.00 -0.05
CA ASN A 85 -2.11 24.59 -0.86
C ASN A 85 -1.71 23.74 -2.08
N LYS A 86 -0.41 23.67 -2.44
CA LYS A 86 0.06 22.81 -3.54
C LYS A 86 0.13 21.35 -3.12
N PHE A 87 0.53 21.03 -1.88
CA PHE A 87 0.70 19.63 -1.44
C PHE A 87 -0.61 18.82 -1.49
N HIS A 88 -1.75 19.46 -1.23
CA HIS A 88 -3.08 18.83 -1.32
C HIS A 88 -3.63 18.75 -2.75
N ARG A 89 -3.15 19.57 -3.68
CA ARG A 89 -3.67 19.64 -5.06
C ARG A 89 -3.29 18.46 -5.95
N TYR A 90 -2.45 17.55 -5.47
CA TYR A 90 -1.93 16.46 -6.27
C TYR A 90 -2.57 15.10 -5.96
N ARG A 91 -3.20 14.88 -4.81
CA ARG A 91 -3.81 13.57 -4.51
C ARG A 91 -5.33 13.65 -4.61
N ASP A 92 -5.93 12.67 -5.27
CA ASP A 92 -7.38 12.51 -5.28
C ASP A 92 -7.85 11.98 -3.92
N PRO A 93 -8.60 12.75 -3.11
CA PRO A 93 -9.01 12.34 -1.77
C PRO A 93 -9.84 11.06 -1.77
N HIS A 94 -10.62 10.81 -2.84
CA HIS A 94 -11.45 9.61 -2.95
C HIS A 94 -10.59 8.38 -3.20
N LYS A 95 -9.57 8.47 -4.07
CA LYS A 95 -8.63 7.37 -4.31
C LYS A 95 -7.78 7.09 -3.08
N VAL A 96 -7.37 8.13 -2.35
CA VAL A 96 -6.64 7.95 -1.08
C VAL A 96 -7.52 7.23 -0.06
N LYS A 97 -8.78 7.64 0.08
CA LYS A 97 -9.74 6.97 0.96
C LYS A 97 -9.92 5.49 0.57
N LEU A 98 -10.20 5.22 -0.71
CA LEU A 98 -10.36 3.86 -1.23
C LEU A 98 -9.10 3.01 -0.98
N GLY A 99 -7.91 3.54 -1.23
CA GLY A 99 -6.66 2.80 -1.00
C GLY A 99 -6.43 2.47 0.49
N VAL A 100 -6.82 3.36 1.40
CA VAL A 100 -6.77 3.07 2.85
C VAL A 100 -7.78 1.98 3.22
N GLU A 101 -9.01 2.06 2.72
CA GLU A 101 -10.06 1.07 2.95
C GLU A 101 -9.64 -0.32 2.43
N LYS A 102 -9.11 -0.38 1.20
CA LYS A 102 -8.58 -1.62 0.61
C LYS A 102 -7.37 -2.18 1.34
N ALA A 103 -6.52 -1.32 1.93
CA ALA A 103 -5.42 -1.78 2.77
C ALA A 103 -5.93 -2.43 4.06
N MET A 104 -6.91 -1.82 4.73
CA MET A 104 -7.52 -2.38 5.94
C MET A 104 -8.25 -3.68 5.63
N GLU A 105 -9.05 -3.71 4.55
CA GLU A 105 -9.75 -4.91 4.09
C GLU A 105 -8.75 -6.04 3.85
N PHE A 106 -7.67 -5.78 3.12
CA PHE A 106 -6.64 -6.79 2.86
C PHE A 106 -5.91 -7.26 4.11
N TYR A 107 -5.57 -6.33 5.01
CA TYR A 107 -4.87 -6.65 6.25
C TYR A 107 -5.70 -7.62 7.10
N SER A 108 -6.98 -7.31 7.32
CA SER A 108 -7.89 -8.20 8.06
C SER A 108 -8.24 -9.48 7.27
N TRP A 109 -8.30 -9.42 5.94
CA TRP A 109 -8.60 -10.57 5.10
C TRP A 109 -7.51 -11.64 5.17
N VAL A 110 -6.22 -11.26 5.14
CA VAL A 110 -5.13 -12.24 5.29
C VAL A 110 -5.11 -12.85 6.70
N GLU A 111 -5.41 -12.06 7.74
CA GLU A 111 -5.51 -12.54 9.12
C GLU A 111 -6.66 -13.55 9.29
N THR A 112 -7.83 -13.26 8.71
CA THR A 112 -9.05 -14.09 8.91
C THR A 112 -9.15 -15.30 7.98
N GLN A 113 -8.77 -15.18 6.72
CA GLN A 113 -8.93 -16.27 5.73
C GLN A 113 -7.75 -17.24 5.69
N PHE A 114 -6.57 -16.80 6.10
CA PHE A 114 -5.34 -17.59 6.01
C PHE A 114 -4.62 -17.73 7.36
N GLU A 115 -5.28 -17.31 8.46
CA GLU A 115 -4.72 -17.33 9.82
C GLU A 115 -3.34 -16.67 9.89
N PHE A 116 -3.12 -15.64 9.06
CA PHE A 116 -1.82 -15.00 8.94
C PHE A 116 -1.52 -14.17 10.19
N SER A 117 -0.45 -14.52 10.90
CA SER A 117 0.04 -13.73 12.04
C SER A 117 0.90 -12.55 11.56
N HIS A 118 0.41 -11.35 11.82
CA HIS A 118 1.13 -10.11 11.50
C HIS A 118 2.34 -9.91 12.42
N ASN A 119 3.49 -9.65 11.82
CA ASN A 119 4.71 -9.29 12.52
C ASN A 119 5.03 -7.80 12.39
N GLU A 120 6.05 -7.34 13.12
CA GLU A 120 6.52 -5.95 13.13
C GLU A 120 6.66 -5.36 11.73
N MET A 121 7.22 -6.12 10.79
CA MET A 121 7.42 -5.67 9.41
C MET A 121 6.09 -5.36 8.70
N THR A 122 5.11 -6.25 8.79
CA THR A 122 3.78 -6.01 8.20
C THR A 122 3.03 -4.88 8.88
N CYS A 123 3.12 -4.78 10.22
CA CYS A 123 2.52 -3.69 10.99
C CYS A 123 3.13 -2.33 10.60
N ARG A 124 4.46 -2.29 10.43
CA ARG A 124 5.18 -1.09 9.99
C ARG A 124 4.75 -0.66 8.59
N GLU A 125 4.64 -1.58 7.64
CA GLU A 125 4.17 -1.24 6.30
C GLU A 125 2.72 -0.75 6.32
N MET A 126 1.85 -1.36 7.13
CA MET A 126 0.47 -0.91 7.31
C MET A 126 0.40 0.50 7.92
N GLY A 127 1.16 0.76 8.97
CA GLY A 127 1.31 2.10 9.55
C GLY A 127 1.82 3.13 8.54
N CYS A 128 2.76 2.74 7.66
CA CYS A 128 3.21 3.59 6.56
C CYS A 128 2.09 3.90 5.56
N VAL A 129 1.18 2.95 5.27
CA VAL A 129 0.00 3.21 4.42
C VAL A 129 -0.90 4.24 5.09
N LEU A 130 -1.25 4.04 6.36
CA LEU A 130 -2.14 4.94 7.10
C LEU A 130 -1.55 6.37 7.24
N ALA A 131 -0.26 6.47 7.54
CA ALA A 131 0.45 7.75 7.61
C ALA A 131 0.46 8.46 6.25
N ARG A 132 0.72 7.74 5.15
CA ARG A 132 0.69 8.33 3.79
C ARG A 132 -0.71 8.71 3.34
N GLY A 133 -1.74 8.03 3.84
CA GLY A 133 -3.14 8.35 3.62
C GLY A 133 -3.63 9.58 4.40
N ASN A 134 -2.81 10.13 5.30
CA ASN A 134 -3.14 11.26 6.17
C ASN A 134 -4.43 11.03 7.00
N ARG A 135 -4.64 9.79 7.45
CA ARG A 135 -5.78 9.40 8.30
C ARG A 135 -5.30 9.21 9.75
N LEU A 136 -4.95 10.32 10.40
CA LEU A 136 -4.29 10.32 11.72
C LEU A 136 -5.08 9.56 12.79
N ARG A 137 -6.41 9.70 12.82
CA ARG A 137 -7.26 8.97 13.77
C ARG A 137 -7.15 7.45 13.60
N VAL A 138 -7.28 6.97 12.36
CA VAL A 138 -7.18 5.53 12.03
C VAL A 138 -5.78 5.01 12.32
N LEU A 139 -4.75 5.79 12.01
CA LEU A 139 -3.36 5.45 12.36
C LEU A 139 -3.18 5.31 13.87
N TRP A 140 -3.72 6.25 14.64
CA TRP A 140 -3.62 6.22 16.10
C TRP A 140 -4.32 5.00 16.70
N GLU A 141 -5.56 4.74 16.27
CA GLU A 141 -6.33 3.56 16.67
C GLU A 141 -5.58 2.27 16.34
N PHE A 142 -5.00 2.17 15.14
CA PHE A 142 -4.18 1.03 14.72
C PHE A 142 -2.93 0.84 15.60
N LEU A 143 -2.16 1.90 15.84
CA LEU A 143 -0.94 1.81 16.65
C LEU A 143 -1.24 1.40 18.09
N HIS A 144 -2.34 1.92 18.66
CA HIS A 144 -2.79 1.55 19.99
C HIS A 144 -3.22 0.07 20.05
N GLU A 145 -3.88 -0.44 19.01
CA GLU A 145 -4.20 -1.86 18.90
C GLU A 145 -2.94 -2.73 18.83
N MET A 146 -1.95 -2.33 18.03
CA MET A 146 -0.69 -3.08 17.91
C MET A 146 0.11 -3.06 19.21
N ALA A 147 0.14 -1.94 19.94
CA ALA A 147 0.76 -1.85 21.26
C ALA A 147 0.10 -2.82 22.25
N ARG A 148 -1.24 -2.83 22.30
CA ARG A 148 -2.00 -3.77 23.15
C ARG A 148 -1.75 -5.23 22.78
N LYS A 149 -1.70 -5.57 21.48
CA LYS A 149 -1.37 -6.92 21.01
C LYS A 149 0.05 -7.32 21.42
N GLY A 150 1.00 -6.39 21.40
CA GLY A 150 2.37 -6.63 21.87
C GLY A 150 2.49 -6.85 23.37
N GLU A 151 1.67 -6.17 24.19
CA GLU A 151 1.63 -6.35 25.64
C GLU A 151 0.99 -7.68 26.08
N MET A 152 0.05 -8.22 25.28
CA MET A 152 -0.62 -9.50 25.55
C MET A 152 0.22 -10.73 25.18
N GLY A 153 1.44 -10.54 24.67
CA GLY A 153 2.35 -11.62 24.33
C GLY A 153 2.03 -12.30 22.99
N LEU A 154 3.07 -12.43 22.17
CA LEU A 154 3.19 -13.52 21.20
C LEU A 154 3.35 -14.85 21.94
#